data_AF-A0A143DB56-F1
#
_entry.id   AF-A0A143DB56-F1
#
_cell.length_a   1.000
_cell.length_b   1.000
_cell.length_c   1.000
_cell.angle_alpha   90.00
_cell.angle_beta   90.00
_cell.angle_gamma   90.00
#
_symmetry.space_group_name_H-M   'P 1'
#
loop_
_entity.id
_entity.type
_entity.pdbx_description
1 polymer ?
#
loop_
_entity_poly.entity_id
_entity_poly.type
_entity_poly.pdbx_seq_one_letter_code
_entity_poly.pdbx_strand_id
1 'polypeptide(L)'
;MNDAAWEDMFLLYKASPEYTHRNVGMDLAGFKGIFWLEYVHRLVGRLVGVAVVVPLLVFVACRLVDRRVLRRILGLFVLGGLQGALGWFMVASGLIDRPDVSHYRLAAHLMLAVVLFAALLWMALDCTVSTAFSPAPNGVVRGPLLCLGMVMLTMTWGAFVAGLDAGLTYNTFPLMDGHIVPPGAWVQDPWWYNLVANVATVQFVHRSLALCTVVVTCVVAWKLWATSLSKPVCCLALALVFAVCVQLFLGITTLLLAVPVSLGIVHQAMAVVLVGLCVTLIFRLVRG
;
A
#
# COMPACT_ATOMS: atom_id res chain seq x y z
N MET A 1 -23.70 19.96 -8.41
CA MET A 1 -24.94 19.15 -8.28
C MET A 1 -25.96 19.97 -7.53
N ASN A 2 -27.21 19.96 -7.97
CA ASN A 2 -28.34 20.50 -7.22
C ASN A 2 -28.85 19.43 -6.23
N ASP A 3 -29.79 19.81 -5.35
CA ASP A 3 -30.28 18.91 -4.31
C ASP A 3 -31.06 17.71 -4.87
N ALA A 4 -31.82 17.89 -5.95
CA ALA A 4 -32.51 16.80 -6.64
C ALA A 4 -31.56 15.69 -7.13
N ALA A 5 -30.43 16.05 -7.74
CA ALA A 5 -29.43 15.07 -8.19
C ALA A 5 -28.79 14.31 -7.02
N TRP A 6 -28.68 14.92 -5.84
CA TRP A 6 -28.19 14.24 -4.65
C TRP A 6 -29.20 13.22 -4.12
N GLU A 7 -30.48 13.56 -4.12
CA GLU A 7 -31.54 12.63 -3.73
C GLU A 7 -31.63 11.44 -4.68
N ASP A 8 -31.58 11.67 -5.99
CA ASP A 8 -31.61 10.59 -7.00
C ASP A 8 -30.44 9.60 -6.80
N MET A 9 -29.22 10.12 -6.61
CA MET A 9 -28.04 9.30 -6.36
C MET A 9 -28.13 8.57 -5.02
N PHE A 10 -28.72 9.20 -4.00
CA PHE A 10 -28.92 8.56 -2.71
C PHE A 10 -29.98 7.47 -2.77
N LEU A 11 -31.04 7.63 -3.58
CA LEU A 11 -32.03 6.58 -3.85
C LEU A 11 -31.39 5.36 -4.54
N LEU A 12 -30.52 5.59 -5.51
CA LEU A 12 -29.73 4.53 -6.14
C LEU A 12 -28.83 3.82 -5.12
N TYR A 13 -28.19 4.58 -4.23
CA TYR A 13 -27.36 4.02 -3.16
C TYR A 13 -28.16 3.21 -2.15
N LYS A 14 -29.38 3.64 -1.78
CA LYS A 14 -30.27 2.88 -0.89
C LYS A 14 -30.65 1.50 -1.44
N ALA A 15 -30.70 1.37 -2.77
CA ALA A 15 -30.95 0.10 -3.44
C ALA A 15 -29.71 -0.81 -3.52
N SER A 16 -28.53 -0.32 -3.12
CA SER A 16 -27.29 -1.09 -3.17
C SER A 16 -27.16 -2.07 -1.98
N PRO A 17 -26.45 -3.20 -2.16
CA PRO A 17 -26.14 -4.13 -1.08
C PRO A 17 -25.40 -3.49 0.10
N GLU A 18 -24.59 -2.47 -0.17
CA GLU A 18 -23.81 -1.77 0.86
C GLU A 18 -24.71 -1.01 1.85
N TYR A 19 -25.77 -0.35 1.34
CA TYR A 19 -26.76 0.28 2.20
C TYR A 19 -27.57 -0.76 2.98
N THR A 20 -28.00 -1.84 2.34
CA THR A 20 -28.87 -2.84 2.98
C THR A 20 -28.16 -3.69 4.04
N HIS A 21 -26.83 -3.85 3.94
CA HIS A 21 -26.08 -4.71 4.86
C HIS A 21 -25.20 -3.94 5.86
N ARG A 22 -24.61 -2.80 5.47
CA ARG A 22 -23.60 -2.10 6.29
C ARG A 22 -24.06 -0.74 6.77
N ASN A 23 -24.67 0.05 5.88
CA ASN A 23 -24.99 1.45 6.13
C ASN A 23 -26.50 1.70 6.35
N VAL A 24 -27.19 0.73 6.95
CA VAL A 24 -28.64 0.79 7.20
C VAL A 24 -28.96 1.99 8.09
N GLY A 25 -29.89 2.83 7.63
CA GLY A 25 -30.29 4.04 8.36
C GLY A 25 -29.37 5.24 8.16
N MET A 26 -28.33 5.14 7.32
CA MET A 26 -27.54 6.30 6.90
C MET A 26 -28.44 7.33 6.21
N ASP A 27 -28.20 8.62 6.51
CA ASP A 27 -28.89 9.76 5.93
C ASP A 27 -28.12 10.35 4.71
N LEU A 28 -28.70 11.37 4.08
CA LEU A 28 -28.08 12.00 2.91
C LEU A 28 -26.73 12.66 3.25
N ALA A 29 -26.59 13.19 4.46
CA ALA A 29 -25.34 13.81 4.91
C ALA A 29 -24.22 12.76 5.04
N GLY A 30 -24.52 11.61 5.65
CA GLY A 30 -23.61 10.46 5.72
C GLY A 30 -23.22 9.96 4.32
N PHE A 31 -24.19 9.84 3.40
CA PHE A 31 -23.91 9.47 2.01
C PHE A 31 -22.96 10.45 1.32
N LYS A 32 -23.20 11.77 1.45
CA LYS A 32 -22.31 12.80 0.90
C LYS A 32 -20.87 12.67 1.46
N GLY A 33 -20.73 12.26 2.72
CA GLY A 33 -19.44 12.04 3.37
C GLY A 33 -18.60 10.95 2.68
N ILE A 34 -19.21 9.79 2.39
CA ILE A 34 -18.51 8.67 1.73
C ILE A 34 -18.37 8.87 0.21
N PHE A 35 -19.37 9.50 -0.41
CA PHE A 35 -19.47 9.63 -1.86
C PHE A 35 -18.23 10.32 -2.46
N TRP A 36 -17.76 11.41 -1.85
CA TRP A 36 -16.67 12.18 -2.42
C TRP A 36 -15.36 11.40 -2.44
N LEU A 37 -15.07 10.61 -1.40
CA LEU A 37 -13.87 9.79 -1.35
C LEU A 37 -13.88 8.75 -2.47
N GLU A 38 -15.01 8.04 -2.63
CA GLU A 38 -15.16 7.06 -3.70
C GLU A 38 -15.12 7.67 -5.09
N TYR A 39 -15.86 8.76 -5.29
CA TYR A 39 -15.96 9.45 -6.57
C TYR A 39 -14.59 9.95 -7.02
N VAL A 40 -13.88 10.67 -6.13
CA VAL A 40 -12.54 11.20 -6.43
C VAL A 40 -11.57 10.06 -6.70
N HIS A 41 -11.60 8.99 -5.90
CA HIS A 41 -10.74 7.83 -6.13
C HIS A 41 -10.97 7.19 -7.51
N ARG A 42 -12.24 6.97 -7.90
CA ARG A 42 -12.59 6.41 -9.22
C ARG A 42 -12.24 7.37 -10.36
N LEU A 43 -12.45 8.67 -10.18
CA LEU A 43 -12.12 9.68 -11.17
C LEU A 43 -10.61 9.74 -11.40
N VAL A 44 -9.81 9.78 -10.33
CA VAL A 44 -8.34 9.75 -10.41
C VAL A 44 -7.87 8.50 -11.13
N GLY A 45 -8.44 7.32 -10.84
CA GLY A 45 -8.13 6.09 -11.56
C GLY A 45 -8.34 6.19 -13.08
N ARG A 46 -9.44 6.81 -13.51
CA ARG A 46 -9.72 7.05 -14.95
C ARG A 46 -8.75 8.05 -15.57
N LEU A 47 -8.47 9.15 -14.86
CA LEU A 47 -7.54 10.18 -15.33
C LEU A 47 -6.11 9.65 -15.46
N VAL A 48 -5.67 8.80 -14.53
CA VAL A 48 -4.38 8.08 -14.63
C VAL A 48 -4.35 7.21 -15.88
N GLY A 49 -5.44 6.48 -16.16
CA GLY A 49 -5.56 5.70 -17.40
C GLY A 49 -5.32 6.57 -18.65
N VAL A 50 -5.98 7.72 -18.75
CA VAL A 50 -5.78 8.66 -19.86
C VAL A 50 -4.34 9.21 -19.89
N ALA A 51 -3.81 9.61 -18.74
CA ALA A 51 -2.47 10.17 -18.61
C ALA A 51 -1.36 9.16 -18.95
N VAL A 52 -1.63 7.86 -18.90
CA VAL A 52 -0.69 6.82 -19.33
C VAL A 52 -0.90 6.45 -20.80
N VAL A 53 -2.15 6.25 -21.24
CA VAL A 53 -2.48 5.83 -22.61
C VAL A 53 -2.06 6.89 -23.64
N VAL A 54 -2.41 8.16 -23.41
CA VAL A 54 -2.21 9.21 -24.41
C VAL A 54 -0.72 9.46 -24.71
N PRO A 55 0.17 9.66 -23.72
CA PRO A 55 1.60 9.80 -24.01
C PRO A 55 2.21 8.56 -24.65
N LEU A 56 1.77 7.35 -24.26
CA LEU A 56 2.25 6.11 -24.88
C LEU A 56 1.91 6.07 -26.38
N LEU A 57 0.67 6.40 -26.76
CA LEU A 57 0.27 6.46 -28.17
C LEU A 57 1.11 7.48 -28.95
N VAL A 58 1.38 8.66 -28.36
CA VAL A 58 2.23 9.69 -28.97
C VAL A 58 3.67 9.19 -29.13
N PHE A 59 4.27 8.59 -28.10
CA PHE A 59 5.64 8.07 -28.17
C PHE A 59 5.80 6.99 -29.24
N VAL A 60 4.80 6.11 -29.39
CA VAL A 60 4.78 5.07 -30.42
C VAL A 60 4.59 5.66 -31.81
N ALA A 61 3.59 6.53 -32.01
CA ALA A 61 3.26 7.10 -33.31
C ALA A 61 4.38 8.00 -33.85
N CYS A 62 4.96 8.84 -32.98
CA CYS A 62 6.02 9.78 -33.34
C CYS A 62 7.44 9.17 -33.22
N ARG A 63 7.58 7.89 -32.82
CA ARG A 63 8.87 7.20 -32.63
C ARG A 63 9.85 7.98 -31.75
N LEU A 64 9.35 8.63 -30.70
CA LEU A 64 10.14 9.54 -29.85
C LEU A 64 11.04 8.80 -28.83
N VAL A 65 10.91 7.48 -28.71
CA VAL A 65 11.62 6.66 -27.73
C VAL A 65 12.31 5.49 -28.40
N ASP A 66 13.45 5.08 -27.84
CA ASP A 66 14.17 3.90 -28.31
C ASP A 66 13.43 2.61 -27.93
N ARG A 67 13.80 1.50 -28.59
CA ARG A 67 13.12 0.20 -28.38
C ARG A 67 13.27 -0.33 -26.96
N ARG A 68 14.31 0.08 -26.20
CA ARG A 68 14.49 -0.36 -24.82
C ARG A 68 13.52 0.35 -23.89
N VAL A 69 13.42 1.67 -23.97
CA VAL A 69 12.48 2.45 -23.17
C VAL A 69 11.04 2.08 -23.54
N LEU A 70 10.74 1.90 -24.83
CA LEU A 70 9.39 1.50 -25.26
C LEU A 70 8.93 0.19 -24.61
N ARG A 71 9.79 -0.84 -24.57
CA ARG A 71 9.46 -2.13 -23.92
C ARG A 71 9.16 -1.96 -22.42
N ARG A 72 9.87 -1.05 -21.74
CA ARG A 72 9.62 -0.75 -20.32
C ARG A 72 8.28 -0.04 -20.13
N ILE A 73 7.97 0.96 -20.96
CA ILE A 73 6.68 1.67 -20.92
C ILE A 73 5.52 0.70 -21.20
N LEU A 74 5.66 -0.19 -22.19
CA LEU A 74 4.66 -1.23 -22.46
C LEU A 74 4.47 -2.18 -21.27
N GLY A 75 5.54 -2.57 -20.58
CA GLY A 75 5.44 -3.37 -19.35
C GLY A 75 4.66 -2.64 -18.25
N LEU A 76 4.94 -1.35 -18.03
CA LEU A 76 4.20 -0.51 -17.08
C LEU A 76 2.73 -0.33 -17.47
N PHE A 77 2.45 -0.22 -18.78
CA PHE A 77 1.10 -0.15 -19.31
C PHE A 77 0.31 -1.43 -19.01
N VAL A 78 0.92 -2.60 -19.23
CA VAL A 78 0.30 -3.90 -18.90
C VAL A 78 0.06 -4.00 -17.39
N LEU A 79 1.03 -3.63 -16.55
CA LEU A 79 0.84 -3.61 -15.09
C LEU A 79 -0.29 -2.66 -14.66
N GLY A 80 -0.40 -1.48 -15.27
CA GLY A 80 -1.51 -0.54 -15.05
C GLY A 80 -2.86 -1.11 -15.49
N GLY A 81 -2.91 -1.82 -16.62
CA GLY A 81 -4.09 -2.54 -17.09
C GLY A 81 -4.52 -3.65 -16.12
N LEU A 82 -3.56 -4.43 -15.61
CA LEU A 82 -3.81 -5.45 -14.57
C LEU A 82 -4.31 -4.83 -13.27
N GLN A 83 -3.76 -3.67 -12.87
CA GLN A 83 -4.25 -2.91 -11.71
C GLN A 83 -5.71 -2.52 -11.88
N GLY A 84 -6.07 -1.97 -13.06
CA GLY A 84 -7.45 -1.62 -13.39
C GLY A 84 -8.38 -2.84 -13.42
N ALA A 85 -7.94 -3.94 -14.04
CA ALA A 85 -8.71 -5.20 -14.09
C ALA A 85 -8.95 -5.78 -12.70
N LEU A 86 -7.94 -5.77 -11.83
CA LEU A 86 -8.06 -6.26 -10.45
C LEU A 86 -8.96 -5.34 -9.61
N GLY A 87 -8.89 -4.03 -9.81
CA GLY A 87 -9.80 -3.07 -9.15
C GLY A 87 -11.25 -3.25 -9.60
N TRP A 88 -11.49 -3.51 -10.90
CA TRP A 88 -12.80 -3.88 -11.40
C TRP A 88 -13.29 -5.19 -10.78
N PHE A 89 -12.44 -6.20 -10.71
CA PHE A 89 -12.78 -7.50 -10.10
C PHE A 89 -13.16 -7.37 -8.61
N MET A 90 -12.48 -6.51 -7.85
CA MET A 90 -12.83 -6.21 -6.45
C MET A 90 -14.26 -5.68 -6.31
N VAL A 91 -14.69 -4.78 -7.21
CA VAL A 91 -16.03 -4.16 -7.16
C VAL A 91 -17.10 -5.10 -7.70
N ALA A 92 -16.86 -5.71 -8.87
CA ALA A 92 -17.85 -6.55 -9.55
C ALA A 92 -18.27 -7.77 -8.72
N SER A 93 -17.34 -8.34 -7.98
CA SER A 93 -17.59 -9.49 -7.11
C SER A 93 -18.36 -9.14 -5.82
N GLY A 94 -18.39 -7.86 -5.42
CA GLY A 94 -19.20 -7.39 -4.29
C GLY A 94 -20.69 -7.24 -4.62
N LEU A 95 -21.06 -7.27 -5.91
CA LEU A 95 -22.42 -7.02 -6.38
C LEU A 95 -23.30 -8.28 -6.48
N ILE A 96 -22.74 -9.48 -6.30
CA ILE A 96 -23.44 -10.76 -6.56
C ILE A 96 -23.69 -11.55 -5.27
N ASP A 97 -22.67 -11.77 -4.42
CA ASP A 97 -22.78 -12.74 -3.30
C ASP A 97 -22.53 -12.16 -1.89
N ARG A 98 -21.56 -11.26 -1.73
CA ARG A 98 -21.22 -10.61 -0.44
C ARG A 98 -20.72 -9.19 -0.69
N PRO A 99 -21.27 -8.15 -0.04
CA PRO A 99 -20.87 -6.76 -0.25
C PRO A 99 -19.41 -6.47 0.15
N ASP A 100 -18.79 -7.33 0.97
CA ASP A 100 -17.42 -7.12 1.41
C ASP A 100 -16.39 -7.57 0.36
N VAL A 101 -15.45 -6.67 0.08
CA VAL A 101 -14.28 -7.00 -0.72
C VAL A 101 -13.40 -7.94 0.09
N SER A 102 -13.27 -9.20 -0.36
CA SER A 102 -12.34 -10.16 0.24
C SER A 102 -10.97 -9.52 0.52
N HIS A 103 -10.49 -9.66 1.76
CA HIS A 103 -9.18 -9.17 2.20
C HIS A 103 -8.02 -9.67 1.33
N TYR A 104 -8.14 -10.85 0.72
CA TYR A 104 -7.17 -11.34 -0.27
C TYR A 104 -7.13 -10.46 -1.52
N ARG A 105 -8.28 -10.05 -2.05
CA ARG A 105 -8.37 -9.17 -3.23
C ARG A 105 -7.87 -7.77 -2.91
N LEU A 106 -8.22 -7.26 -1.73
CA LEU A 106 -7.72 -5.98 -1.24
C LEU A 106 -6.19 -5.97 -1.16
N ALA A 107 -5.60 -7.00 -0.52
CA ALA A 107 -4.16 -7.14 -0.42
C ALA A 107 -3.51 -7.27 -1.81
N ALA A 108 -4.06 -8.10 -2.69
CA ALA A 108 -3.52 -8.27 -4.05
C ALA A 108 -3.53 -6.96 -4.84
N HIS A 109 -4.62 -6.19 -4.77
CA HIS A 109 -4.73 -4.91 -5.47
C HIS A 109 -3.81 -3.85 -4.90
N LEU A 110 -3.68 -3.77 -3.58
CA LEU A 110 -2.73 -2.86 -2.95
C LEU A 110 -1.29 -3.21 -3.34
N MET A 111 -0.91 -4.50 -3.26
CA MET A 111 0.45 -4.93 -3.58
C MET A 111 0.79 -4.71 -5.05
N LEU A 112 -0.14 -4.95 -5.96
CA LEU A 112 0.05 -4.65 -7.38
C LEU A 112 0.20 -3.13 -7.62
N ALA A 113 -0.56 -2.29 -6.90
CA ALA A 113 -0.40 -0.84 -6.94
C ALA A 113 1.00 -0.40 -6.50
N VAL A 114 1.49 -0.98 -5.40
CA VAL A 114 2.81 -0.66 -4.82
C VAL A 114 3.94 -1.14 -5.72
N VAL A 115 3.81 -2.32 -6.35
CA VAL A 115 4.77 -2.81 -7.36
C VAL A 115 4.81 -1.89 -8.58
N LEU A 116 3.63 -1.48 -9.08
CA LEU A 116 3.54 -0.52 -10.18
C LEU A 116 4.19 0.82 -9.81
N PHE A 117 3.92 1.34 -8.60
CA PHE A 117 4.55 2.55 -8.07
C PHE A 117 6.08 2.42 -8.01
N ALA A 118 6.59 1.32 -7.45
CA ALA A 118 8.03 1.06 -7.36
C ALA A 118 8.69 1.00 -8.75
N ALA A 119 8.03 0.37 -9.73
CA ALA A 119 8.52 0.29 -11.10
C ALA A 119 8.51 1.66 -11.81
N LEU A 120 7.46 2.47 -11.60
CA LEU A 120 7.36 3.84 -12.11
C LEU A 120 8.44 4.73 -11.51
N LEU A 121 8.63 4.67 -10.18
CA LEU A 121 9.66 5.42 -9.48
C LEU A 121 11.06 5.03 -9.98
N TRP A 122 11.33 3.72 -10.12
CA TRP A 122 12.60 3.24 -10.67
C TRP A 122 12.85 3.81 -12.07
N MET A 123 11.85 3.79 -12.95
CA MET A 123 11.97 4.34 -14.29
C MET A 123 12.20 5.86 -14.27
N ALA A 124 11.50 6.60 -13.42
CA ALA A 124 11.69 8.03 -13.25
C ALA A 124 13.12 8.37 -12.78
N LEU A 125 13.65 7.60 -11.82
CA LEU A 125 15.03 7.76 -11.36
C LEU A 125 16.04 7.44 -12.46
N ASP A 126 15.84 6.36 -13.22
CA ASP A 126 16.70 5.95 -14.35
C ASP A 126 16.75 7.04 -15.44
N CYS A 127 15.69 7.82 -15.62
CA CYS A 127 15.63 8.92 -16.57
C CYS A 127 16.16 10.26 -16.04
N THR A 128 16.19 10.48 -14.72
CA THR A 128 16.49 11.81 -14.13
C THR A 128 17.81 11.86 -13.38
N VAL A 129 18.30 10.73 -12.88
CA VAL A 129 19.53 10.67 -12.09
C VAL A 129 20.69 10.30 -13.01
N SER A 130 21.68 11.20 -13.10
CA SER A 130 22.95 10.90 -13.78
C SER A 130 23.72 9.83 -13.00
N THR A 131 24.04 8.71 -13.65
CA THR A 131 24.75 7.56 -13.08
C THR A 131 26.26 7.78 -13.05
N ALA A 132 26.71 8.94 -12.56
CA ALA A 132 28.12 9.32 -12.53
C ALA A 132 28.93 8.63 -11.41
N PHE A 133 28.27 7.85 -10.54
CA PHE A 133 28.90 7.18 -9.41
C PHE A 133 29.16 5.70 -9.70
N SER A 134 30.26 5.19 -9.17
CA SER A 134 30.56 3.77 -9.19
C SER A 134 29.54 2.99 -8.34
N PRO A 135 28.97 1.88 -8.85
CA PRO A 135 28.06 1.05 -8.07
C PRO A 135 28.72 0.55 -6.79
N ALA A 136 27.92 0.42 -5.72
CA ALA A 136 28.41 -0.09 -4.45
C ALA A 136 28.81 -1.58 -4.58
N PRO A 137 29.67 -2.10 -3.68
CA PRO A 137 30.02 -3.52 -3.67
C PRO A 137 28.78 -4.43 -3.62
N ASN A 138 28.80 -5.53 -4.38
CA ASN A 138 27.66 -6.43 -4.64
C ASN A 138 26.92 -7.00 -3.38
N GLY A 139 27.48 -6.85 -2.18
CA GLY A 139 26.86 -7.26 -0.92
C GLY A 139 26.01 -6.18 -0.22
N VAL A 140 26.26 -4.90 -0.49
CA VAL A 140 25.67 -3.78 0.25
C VAL A 140 24.17 -3.64 -0.02
N VAL A 141 23.75 -3.92 -1.26
CA VAL A 141 22.34 -3.83 -1.68
C VAL A 141 21.41 -4.85 -1.02
N ARG A 142 21.95 -5.95 -0.48
CA ARG A 142 21.16 -7.01 0.17
C ARG A 142 20.38 -6.51 1.38
N GLY A 143 20.95 -5.57 2.14
CA GLY A 143 20.28 -4.96 3.28
C GLY A 143 19.02 -4.20 2.87
N PRO A 144 19.13 -3.20 1.97
CA PRO A 144 17.96 -2.47 1.48
C PRO A 144 16.92 -3.34 0.76
N LEU A 145 17.34 -4.39 0.04
CA LEU A 145 16.41 -5.38 -0.54
C LEU A 145 15.64 -6.14 0.56
N LEU A 146 16.31 -6.54 1.64
CA LEU A 146 15.66 -7.15 2.79
C LEU A 146 14.67 -6.18 3.45
N CYS A 147 15.04 -4.90 3.62
CA CYS A 147 14.11 -3.88 4.12
C CYS A 147 12.86 -3.76 3.24
N LEU A 148 13.03 -3.67 1.92
CA LEU A 148 11.91 -3.62 0.99
C LEU A 148 11.01 -4.85 1.12
N GLY A 149 11.59 -6.05 1.19
CA GLY A 149 10.84 -7.29 1.40
C GLY A 149 10.04 -7.29 2.71
N MET A 150 10.65 -6.86 3.82
CA MET A 150 9.99 -6.74 5.13
C MET A 150 8.86 -5.71 5.12
N VAL A 151 9.05 -4.57 4.46
CA VAL A 151 8.00 -3.54 4.29
C VAL A 151 6.84 -4.10 3.48
N MET A 152 7.09 -4.74 2.33
CA MET A 152 6.05 -5.36 1.51
C MET A 152 5.27 -6.45 2.26
N LEU A 153 5.97 -7.28 3.04
CA LEU A 153 5.35 -8.30 3.88
C LEU A 153 4.47 -7.69 4.98
N THR A 154 4.97 -6.65 5.65
CA THR A 154 4.21 -5.91 6.68
C THR A 154 2.99 -5.23 6.09
N MET A 155 3.09 -4.63 4.89
CA MET A 155 1.98 -4.02 4.16
C MET A 155 0.93 -5.05 3.75
N THR A 156 1.35 -6.26 3.36
CA THR A 156 0.43 -7.36 3.03
C THR A 156 -0.44 -7.72 4.23
N TRP A 157 0.18 -7.90 5.40
CA TRP A 157 -0.58 -8.16 6.64
C TRP A 157 -1.38 -6.94 7.11
N GLY A 158 -0.93 -5.72 6.83
CA GLY A 158 -1.70 -4.50 7.07
C GLY A 158 -2.98 -4.46 6.21
N ALA A 159 -2.91 -4.93 4.96
CA ALA A 159 -4.08 -5.06 4.10
C ALA A 159 -5.05 -6.15 4.59
N PHE A 160 -4.54 -7.25 5.15
CA PHE A 160 -5.39 -8.23 5.81
C PHE A 160 -6.07 -7.68 7.06
N VAL A 161 -5.34 -6.92 7.90
CA VAL A 161 -5.94 -6.23 9.06
C VAL A 161 -7.07 -5.30 8.63
N ALA A 162 -6.86 -4.51 7.57
CA ALA A 162 -7.89 -3.61 7.05
C ALA A 162 -9.08 -4.37 6.45
N GLY A 163 -8.84 -5.42 5.65
CA GLY A 163 -9.89 -6.17 4.99
C GLY A 163 -10.70 -7.13 5.89
N LEU A 164 -10.19 -7.44 7.08
CA LEU A 164 -10.89 -8.21 8.11
C LEU A 164 -11.50 -7.33 9.21
N ASP A 165 -11.37 -6.01 9.10
CA ASP A 165 -11.67 -5.06 10.18
C ASP A 165 -10.99 -5.40 11.52
N ALA A 166 -9.87 -6.13 11.47
CA ALA A 166 -9.18 -6.64 12.65
C ALA A 166 -8.55 -5.52 13.51
N GLY A 167 -8.39 -4.33 12.93
CA GLY A 167 -7.95 -3.14 13.65
C GLY A 167 -8.94 -2.66 14.72
N LEU A 168 -10.19 -3.14 14.72
CA LEU A 168 -11.23 -2.78 15.68
C LEU A 168 -11.33 -3.72 16.88
N THR A 169 -10.54 -4.80 16.92
CA THR A 169 -10.71 -5.87 17.92
C THR A 169 -9.85 -5.64 19.17
N TYR A 170 -8.52 -5.62 19.03
CA TYR A 170 -7.62 -5.44 20.16
C TYR A 170 -6.98 -4.04 20.11
N ASN A 171 -7.53 -3.04 20.81
CA ASN A 171 -7.06 -1.64 20.70
C ASN A 171 -6.05 -1.22 21.77
N THR A 172 -5.35 -2.17 22.39
CA THR A 172 -4.25 -1.91 23.34
C THR A 172 -2.88 -2.17 22.69
N PHE A 173 -1.83 -1.55 23.24
CA PHE A 173 -0.42 -1.74 22.84
C PHE A 173 0.50 -1.55 24.06
N PRO A 174 1.60 -2.31 24.24
CA PRO A 174 2.15 -3.34 23.35
C PRO A 174 1.42 -4.69 23.40
N LEU A 175 0.72 -4.97 24.49
CA LEU A 175 -0.08 -6.19 24.66
C LEU A 175 -1.42 -6.07 23.92
N MET A 176 -2.00 -7.21 23.55
CA MET A 176 -3.34 -7.37 23.00
C MET A 176 -4.27 -7.82 24.13
N ASP A 177 -5.01 -6.87 24.71
CA ASP A 177 -5.87 -7.05 25.89
C ASP A 177 -5.18 -7.80 27.05
N GLY A 178 -3.98 -7.33 27.39
CA GLY A 178 -3.16 -7.90 28.47
C GLY A 178 -2.35 -9.15 28.09
N HIS A 179 -2.43 -9.62 26.85
CA HIS A 179 -1.73 -10.82 26.38
C HIS A 179 -0.69 -10.47 25.30
N ILE A 180 0.42 -11.20 25.24
CA ILE A 180 1.38 -11.08 24.13
C ILE A 180 0.77 -11.67 22.86
N VAL A 181 0.20 -12.87 22.98
CA VAL A 181 -0.61 -13.53 21.95
C VAL A 181 -2.01 -13.67 22.54
N PRO A 182 -3.04 -13.07 21.92
CA PRO A 182 -4.39 -13.12 22.46
C PRO A 182 -4.96 -14.54 22.47
N PRO A 183 -5.81 -14.88 23.46
CA PRO A 183 -6.59 -16.11 23.44
C PRO A 183 -7.41 -16.16 22.14
N GLY A 184 -7.36 -17.28 21.41
CA GLY A 184 -8.06 -17.44 20.14
C GLY A 184 -7.19 -17.29 18.88
N ALA A 185 -5.91 -16.92 18.99
CA ALA A 185 -5.02 -16.74 17.83
C ALA A 185 -4.67 -18.04 17.05
N TRP A 186 -5.05 -19.22 17.53
CA TRP A 186 -4.66 -20.50 16.92
C TRP A 186 -5.78 -21.54 16.98
N VAL A 187 -7.03 -21.12 16.79
CA VAL A 187 -8.22 -21.98 16.96
C VAL A 187 -8.71 -22.60 15.64
N GLN A 188 -8.31 -22.05 14.49
CA GLN A 188 -8.75 -22.57 13.20
C GLN A 188 -7.91 -23.77 12.74
N ASP A 189 -8.57 -24.73 12.09
CA ASP A 189 -7.95 -25.88 11.42
C ASP A 189 -8.25 -25.80 9.91
N PRO A 190 -7.26 -25.96 9.01
CA PRO A 190 -5.84 -26.14 9.30
C PRO A 190 -5.17 -24.90 9.92
N TRP A 191 -4.16 -25.13 10.76
CA TRP A 191 -3.52 -24.08 11.59
C TRP A 191 -3.05 -22.84 10.81
N TRP A 192 -2.61 -23.01 9.56
CA TRP A 192 -2.11 -21.91 8.73
C TRP A 192 -3.22 -20.92 8.33
N TYR A 193 -4.49 -21.33 8.37
CA TYR A 193 -5.62 -20.44 8.06
C TYR A 193 -5.70 -19.28 9.07
N ASN A 194 -5.25 -19.50 10.31
CA ASN A 194 -5.17 -18.44 11.31
C ASN A 194 -4.29 -17.28 10.83
N LEU A 195 -3.18 -17.54 10.13
CA LEU A 195 -2.24 -16.50 9.71
C LEU A 195 -2.85 -15.47 8.75
N VAL A 196 -3.91 -15.84 8.03
CA VAL A 196 -4.50 -15.04 6.95
C VAL A 196 -5.95 -14.65 7.20
N ALA A 197 -6.69 -15.39 8.02
CA ALA A 197 -8.13 -15.21 8.21
C ALA A 197 -8.57 -15.04 9.67
N ASN A 198 -7.73 -15.39 10.65
CA ASN A 198 -8.06 -15.17 12.06
C ASN A 198 -7.68 -13.75 12.47
N VAL A 199 -8.68 -12.98 12.88
CA VAL A 199 -8.57 -11.58 13.29
C VAL A 199 -7.44 -11.36 14.31
N ALA A 200 -7.38 -12.18 15.34
CA ALA A 200 -6.42 -12.04 16.42
C ALA A 200 -4.98 -12.32 15.95
N THR A 201 -4.81 -13.37 15.15
CA THR A 201 -3.51 -13.79 14.59
C THR A 201 -3.00 -12.81 13.55
N VAL A 202 -3.86 -12.38 12.62
CA VAL A 202 -3.51 -11.43 11.57
C VAL A 202 -3.04 -10.11 12.19
N GLN A 203 -3.75 -9.63 13.21
CA GLN A 203 -3.35 -8.42 13.91
C GLN A 203 -2.05 -8.59 14.70
N PHE A 204 -1.87 -9.73 15.39
CA PHE A 204 -0.62 -10.06 16.07
C PHE A 204 0.56 -10.09 15.09
N VAL A 205 0.44 -10.83 13.98
CA VAL A 205 1.49 -10.96 12.95
C VAL A 205 1.83 -9.60 12.35
N HIS A 206 0.84 -8.76 12.04
CA HIS A 206 1.10 -7.41 11.53
C HIS A 206 1.93 -6.57 12.51
N ARG A 207 1.60 -6.59 13.82
CA ARG A 207 2.36 -5.89 14.86
C ARG A 207 3.79 -6.41 14.97
N SER A 208 3.96 -7.73 15.00
CA SER A 208 5.28 -8.36 15.07
C SER A 208 6.14 -8.00 13.85
N LEU A 209 5.56 -8.07 12.64
CA LEU A 209 6.24 -7.68 11.41
C LEU A 209 6.62 -6.21 11.40
N ALA A 210 5.78 -5.30 11.92
CA ALA A 210 6.09 -3.88 12.04
C ALA A 210 7.31 -3.64 12.95
N LEU A 211 7.36 -4.28 14.13
CA LEU A 211 8.50 -4.19 15.05
C LEU A 211 9.77 -4.79 14.44
N CYS A 212 9.67 -5.96 13.80
CA CYS A 212 10.80 -6.58 13.09
C CYS A 212 11.32 -5.66 11.96
N THR A 213 10.42 -5.01 11.21
CA THR A 213 10.79 -4.10 10.13
C THR A 213 11.56 -2.89 10.64
N VAL A 214 11.19 -2.32 11.79
CA VAL A 214 11.95 -1.24 12.44
C VAL A 214 13.35 -1.72 12.79
N VAL A 215 13.47 -2.86 13.47
CA VAL A 215 14.78 -3.42 13.87
C VAL A 215 15.67 -3.69 12.67
N VAL A 216 15.16 -4.36 11.64
CA VAL A 216 15.89 -4.66 10.41
C VAL A 216 16.34 -3.36 9.72
N THR A 217 15.45 -2.36 9.64
CA THR A 217 15.77 -1.07 9.02
C THR A 217 16.88 -0.35 9.77
N CYS A 218 16.83 -0.30 11.11
CA CYS A 218 17.88 0.29 11.94
C CYS A 218 19.23 -0.42 11.77
N VAL A 219 19.23 -1.76 11.76
CA VAL A 219 20.45 -2.56 11.56
C VAL A 219 21.04 -2.33 10.16
N VAL A 220 20.21 -2.29 9.13
CA VAL A 220 20.65 -2.01 7.75
C VAL A 220 21.19 -0.59 7.63
N ALA A 221 20.51 0.41 8.19
CA ALA A 221 20.96 1.79 8.16
C ALA A 221 22.31 1.96 8.87
N TRP A 222 22.49 1.33 10.03
CA TRP A 222 23.77 1.32 10.75
C TRP A 222 24.89 0.68 9.93
N LYS A 223 24.65 -0.48 9.29
CA LYS A 223 25.63 -1.13 8.41
C LYS A 223 26.01 -0.24 7.23
N LEU A 224 25.05 0.44 6.60
CA LEU A 224 25.31 1.37 5.50
C LEU A 224 26.18 2.56 5.95
N TRP A 225 25.91 3.09 7.14
CA TRP A 225 26.72 4.15 7.75
C TRP A 225 28.15 3.68 8.04
N ALA A 226 28.33 2.45 8.52
CA ALA A 226 29.64 1.87 8.80
C ALA A 226 30.49 1.60 7.55
N THR A 227 29.87 1.54 6.36
CA THR A 227 30.57 1.28 5.08
C THR A 227 31.13 2.53 4.38
N SER A 228 31.08 3.71 5.01
CA SER A 228 31.63 4.97 4.46
C SER A 228 31.16 5.30 3.04
N LEU A 229 29.87 5.08 2.77
CA LEU A 229 29.23 5.34 1.48
C LEU A 229 29.03 6.85 1.25
N SER A 230 28.56 7.21 0.06
CA SER A 230 28.30 8.60 -0.31
C SER A 230 27.27 9.27 0.63
N LYS A 231 27.42 10.58 0.84
CA LYS A 231 26.51 11.38 1.69
C LYS A 231 25.02 11.17 1.34
N PRO A 232 24.59 11.13 0.06
CA PRO A 232 23.19 10.86 -0.29
C PRO A 232 22.68 9.51 0.23
N VAL A 233 23.50 8.46 0.17
CA VAL A 233 23.14 7.13 0.68
C VAL A 233 22.96 7.15 2.20
N CYS A 234 23.86 7.80 2.94
CA CYS A 234 23.75 7.94 4.38
C CYS A 234 22.52 8.77 4.80
N CYS A 235 22.22 9.86 4.06
CA CYS A 235 21.00 10.65 4.27
C CYS A 235 19.73 9.83 4.01
N LEU A 236 19.68 9.03 2.94
CA LEU A 236 18.55 8.14 2.66
C LEU A 236 18.39 7.05 3.72
N ALA A 237 19.50 6.48 4.21
CA ALA A 237 19.47 5.50 5.31
C ALA A 237 18.88 6.11 6.60
N LEU A 238 19.25 7.34 6.94
CA LEU A 238 18.67 8.05 8.09
C LEU A 238 17.18 8.40 7.85
N ALA A 239 16.83 8.84 6.64
CA ALA A 239 15.45 9.10 6.27
C ALA A 239 14.58 7.85 6.37
N LEU A 240 15.12 6.67 6.03
CA LEU A 240 14.44 5.38 6.22
C LEU A 240 14.18 5.06 7.70
N VAL A 241 15.16 5.30 8.57
CA VAL A 241 14.98 5.10 10.02
C VAL A 241 13.91 6.04 10.56
N PHE A 242 13.95 7.31 10.17
CA PHE A 242 12.91 8.26 10.56
C PHE A 242 11.53 7.84 10.04
N ALA A 243 11.44 7.50 8.75
CA ALA A 243 10.20 7.10 8.10
C ALA A 243 9.59 5.83 8.73
N VAL A 244 10.39 4.82 9.08
CA VAL A 244 9.87 3.60 9.72
C VAL A 244 9.40 3.86 11.15
N CYS A 245 10.04 4.79 11.87
CA CYS A 245 9.57 5.22 13.20
C CYS A 245 8.24 5.99 13.10
N VAL A 246 8.11 6.90 12.13
CA VAL A 246 6.84 7.59 11.85
C VAL A 246 5.76 6.57 11.45
N GLN A 247 6.09 5.59 10.62
CA GLN A 247 5.17 4.52 10.22
C GLN A 247 4.66 3.73 11.43
N LEU A 248 5.57 3.31 12.33
CA LEU A 248 5.20 2.59 13.55
C LEU A 248 4.32 3.45 14.45
N PHE A 249 4.70 4.71 14.66
CA PHE A 249 3.91 5.66 15.47
C PHE A 249 2.49 5.81 14.91
N LEU A 250 2.36 6.10 13.62
CA LEU A 250 1.05 6.20 12.95
C LEU A 250 0.24 4.92 13.08
N GLY A 251 0.88 3.74 12.98
CA GLY A 251 0.21 2.45 13.12
C GLY A 251 -0.34 2.25 14.53
N ILE A 252 0.47 2.54 15.56
CA ILE A 252 0.06 2.48 16.97
C ILE A 252 -1.06 3.49 17.23
N THR A 253 -0.96 4.73 16.76
CA THR A 253 -2.02 5.73 16.96
C THR A 253 -3.32 5.33 16.26
N THR A 254 -3.24 4.83 15.02
CA THR A 254 -4.41 4.34 14.27
C THR A 254 -5.08 3.19 15.04
N LEU A 255 -4.28 2.29 15.60
CA LEU A 255 -4.76 1.19 16.42
C LEU A 255 -5.44 1.67 17.70
N LEU A 256 -4.77 2.51 18.51
CA LEU A 256 -5.27 2.95 19.81
C LEU A 256 -6.57 3.75 19.69
N LEU A 257 -6.77 4.45 18.57
CA LEU A 257 -7.96 5.26 18.31
C LEU A 257 -9.06 4.52 17.53
N ALA A 258 -8.99 3.18 17.46
CA ALA A 258 -9.98 2.34 16.77
C ALA A 258 -10.16 2.68 15.28
N VAL A 259 -9.05 2.83 14.57
CA VAL A 259 -8.96 2.99 13.11
C VAL A 259 -9.78 4.17 12.54
N PRO A 260 -9.54 5.43 12.96
CA PRO A 260 -10.12 6.57 12.28
C PRO A 260 -9.66 6.59 10.81
N VAL A 261 -10.61 6.76 9.87
CA VAL A 261 -10.34 6.66 8.42
C VAL A 261 -9.20 7.58 7.98
N SER A 262 -9.15 8.81 8.51
CA SER A 262 -8.07 9.77 8.20
C SER A 262 -6.69 9.26 8.60
N LEU A 263 -6.56 8.65 9.79
CA LEU A 263 -5.30 8.07 10.24
C LEU A 263 -4.93 6.82 9.46
N GLY A 264 -5.92 5.98 9.11
CA GLY A 264 -5.72 4.83 8.24
C GLY A 264 -5.14 5.24 6.87
N ILE A 265 -5.68 6.30 6.26
CA ILE A 265 -5.18 6.86 4.99
C ILE A 265 -3.75 7.37 5.15
N VAL A 266 -3.47 8.15 6.20
CA VAL A 266 -2.12 8.70 6.44
C VAL A 266 -1.10 7.58 6.69
N HIS A 267 -1.48 6.55 7.45
CA HIS A 267 -0.64 5.38 7.69
C HIS A 267 -0.35 4.59 6.41
N GLN A 268 -1.33 4.42 5.53
CA GLN A 268 -1.12 3.78 4.21
C GLN A 268 -0.25 4.64 3.29
N ALA A 269 -0.46 5.96 3.24
CA ALA A 269 0.34 6.87 2.43
C ALA A 269 1.81 6.87 2.87
N MET A 270 2.07 6.88 4.17
CA MET A 270 3.42 6.83 4.72
C MET A 270 4.11 5.48 4.42
N ALA A 271 3.37 4.36 4.36
CA ALA A 271 3.91 3.07 3.91
C ALA A 271 4.42 3.14 2.46
N VAL A 272 3.70 3.82 1.56
CA VAL A 272 4.12 4.03 0.17
C VAL A 272 5.36 4.91 0.09
N VAL A 273 5.46 5.96 0.94
CA VAL A 273 6.68 6.78 1.06
C VAL A 273 7.86 5.92 1.51
N LEU A 274 7.67 5.02 2.49
CA LEU A 274 8.70 4.10 2.96
C LEU A 274 9.19 3.16 1.85
N VAL A 275 8.28 2.62 1.03
CA VAL A 275 8.64 1.86 -0.19
C VAL A 275 9.46 2.72 -1.15
N GLY A 276 9.04 3.97 -1.39
CA GLY A 276 9.75 4.89 -2.28
C GLY A 276 11.18 5.17 -1.81
N LEU A 277 11.39 5.34 -0.51
CA LEU A 277 12.72 5.50 0.08
C LEU A 277 13.58 4.23 -0.09
N CYS A 278 13.00 3.04 0.13
CA CYS A 278 13.71 1.78 -0.11
C CYS A 278 14.13 1.64 -1.57
N VAL A 279 13.22 1.87 -2.51
CA VAL A 279 13.48 1.81 -3.96
C VAL A 279 14.56 2.81 -4.35
N THR A 280 14.48 4.04 -3.85
CA THR A 280 15.48 5.10 -4.14
C THR A 280 16.86 4.72 -3.60
N LEU A 281 16.93 4.17 -2.39
CA LEU A 281 18.18 3.71 -1.79
C LEU A 281 18.79 2.54 -2.60
N ILE A 282 17.98 1.55 -2.98
CA ILE A 282 18.42 0.43 -3.83
C ILE A 282 18.92 0.96 -5.18
N PHE A 283 18.19 1.89 -5.80
CA PHE A 283 18.57 2.50 -7.07
C PHE A 283 19.96 3.13 -6.97
N ARG A 284 20.21 3.96 -5.95
CA ARG A 284 21.53 4.58 -5.72
C ARG A 284 22.63 3.53 -5.57
N LEU A 285 22.42 2.50 -4.76
CA LEU A 285 23.45 1.47 -4.58
C LEU A 285 23.76 0.68 -5.86
N VAL A 286 22.79 0.52 -6.77
CA VAL A 286 22.94 -0.26 -8.02
C VAL A 286 23.39 0.60 -9.20
N ARG A 287 22.99 1.88 -9.26
CA ARG A 287 23.14 2.76 -10.44
C ARG A 287 23.92 4.05 -10.17
N GLY A 288 24.13 4.46 -8.91
CA GLY A 288 24.93 5.65 -8.54
C GLY A 288 24.26 6.60 -7.55
#